data_AF-A0A0C3NP97-F1
#
_entry.id   AF-A0A0C3NP97-F1
#
_cell.length_a   1.000
_cell.length_b   1.000
_cell.length_c   1.000
_cell.angle_alpha   90.00
_cell.angle_beta   90.00
_cell.angle_gamma   90.00
#
_symmetry.space_group_name_H-M   'P 1'
#
loop_
_entity.id
_entity.type
_entity.pdbx_description
1 polymer ?
#
loop_
_entity_poly.entity_id
_entity_poly.type
_entity_poly.pdbx_seq_one_letter_code
_entity_poly.pdbx_strand_id
1 'polypeptide(L)'
;SYREVFWNAQVVTTFSLPQQHAMKHYPYLICQFSAPNGLCSSITESKHIKAVKWPYQCTNRFQALGQMLVINQRLDKFAAAHADFEKHGMLRGTCLSHVLVTLGASILRRCSQHQLYSRTIY
;
A
#
# COMPACT_ATOMS: atom_id res chain seq x y z
N SER A 1 -11.99 21.26 -21.11
CA SER A 1 -11.31 19.99 -20.75
C SER A 1 -10.07 19.81 -21.63
N TYR A 2 -8.92 19.32 -21.12
CA TYR A 2 -7.64 19.24 -21.88
C TYR A 2 -7.76 18.44 -23.20
N ARG A 3 -8.81 17.63 -23.37
CA ARG A 3 -9.08 16.82 -24.58
C ARG A 3 -9.71 17.59 -25.74
N GLU A 4 -10.42 18.69 -25.48
CA GLU A 4 -11.07 19.50 -26.53
C GLU A 4 -10.05 20.29 -27.37
N VAL A 5 -8.86 20.54 -26.82
CA VAL A 5 -7.77 21.25 -27.49
C VAL A 5 -7.31 20.51 -28.75
N PHE A 6 -7.22 19.18 -28.69
CA PHE A 6 -6.76 18.36 -29.83
C PHE A 6 -7.79 18.23 -30.95
N TRP A 7 -9.08 18.33 -30.63
CA TRP A 7 -10.17 18.37 -31.60
C TRP A 7 -10.21 19.73 -32.31
N ASN A 8 -10.14 20.82 -31.55
CA ASN A 8 -10.14 22.18 -32.09
C ASN A 8 -8.89 22.48 -32.93
N ALA A 9 -7.76 21.83 -32.62
CA ALA A 9 -6.53 21.92 -33.41
C ALA A 9 -6.51 20.98 -34.63
N GLN A 10 -7.56 20.18 -34.88
CA GLN A 10 -7.66 19.19 -35.97
C GLN A 10 -6.45 18.22 -36.08
N VAL A 11 -5.74 18.00 -34.97
CA VAL A 11 -4.53 17.15 -34.95
C VAL A 11 -4.89 15.66 -35.02
N VAL A 12 -6.10 15.29 -34.59
CA VAL A 12 -6.57 13.89 -34.56
C VAL A 12 -7.98 13.83 -35.15
N THR A 13 -8.18 13.01 -36.19
CA THR A 13 -9.48 12.85 -36.89
C THR A 13 -10.44 11.90 -36.17
N THR A 14 -9.92 11.00 -35.34
CA THR A 14 -10.71 10.03 -34.56
C THR A 14 -10.07 9.75 -33.20
N PHE A 15 -10.87 9.80 -32.13
CA PHE A 15 -10.43 9.35 -30.80
C PHE A 15 -10.65 7.84 -30.71
N SER A 16 -9.58 7.04 -30.63
CA SER A 16 -9.70 5.67 -30.17
C SER A 16 -10.03 5.71 -28.67
N LEU A 17 -11.30 5.50 -28.33
CA LEU A 17 -11.70 5.39 -26.93
C LEU A 17 -10.95 4.19 -26.32
N PRO A 18 -10.22 4.35 -25.20
CA PRO A 18 -9.43 3.27 -24.59
C PRO A 18 -10.23 1.98 -24.35
N GLN A 19 -11.56 2.08 -24.23
CA GLN A 19 -12.47 0.96 -24.00
C GLN A 19 -12.98 0.28 -25.27
N GLN A 20 -12.93 0.92 -26.45
CA GLN A 20 -13.41 0.31 -27.71
C GLN A 20 -12.52 -0.84 -28.20
N HIS A 21 -11.20 -0.76 -27.95
CA HIS A 21 -10.27 -1.85 -28.28
C HIS A 21 -10.49 -3.08 -27.39
N ALA A 22 -10.80 -2.88 -26.10
CA ALA A 22 -11.06 -3.96 -25.17
C ALA A 22 -12.32 -4.77 -25.55
N MET A 23 -13.37 -4.12 -26.08
CA MET A 23 -14.61 -4.79 -26.50
C MET A 23 -14.40 -5.90 -27.54
N LYS A 24 -13.41 -5.77 -28.43
CA LYS A 24 -13.10 -6.85 -29.39
C LYS A 24 -12.64 -8.14 -28.71
N HIS A 25 -12.06 -8.05 -27.52
CA HIS A 25 -11.54 -9.19 -26.75
C HIS A 25 -12.53 -9.74 -25.73
N TYR A 26 -13.70 -9.10 -25.53
CA TYR A 26 -14.69 -9.53 -24.55
C TYR A 26 -15.18 -10.97 -24.74
N PRO A 27 -15.59 -11.41 -25.94
CA PRO A 27 -16.10 -12.77 -26.12
C PRO A 27 -15.04 -13.82 -25.77
N TYR A 28 -13.79 -13.56 -26.14
CA TYR A 28 -12.66 -14.42 -25.84
C TYR A 28 -12.39 -14.50 -24.32
N LEU A 29 -12.37 -13.35 -23.64
CA LEU A 29 -12.12 -13.29 -22.19
C LEU A 29 -13.27 -13.91 -21.36
N ILE A 30 -14.51 -13.81 -21.82
CA ILE A 30 -15.66 -14.49 -21.20
C ILE A 30 -15.53 -16.01 -21.33
N CYS A 31 -15.11 -16.50 -22.50
CA CYS A 31 -14.93 -17.94 -22.74
C CYS A 31 -13.76 -18.53 -21.93
N GLN A 32 -12.60 -17.85 -21.93
CA GLN A 32 -11.39 -18.37 -21.28
C GLN A 32 -11.37 -18.18 -19.76
N PHE A 33 -11.93 -17.07 -19.26
CA PHE A 33 -11.75 -16.65 -17.87
C PHE A 33 -13.06 -16.35 -17.14
N SER A 34 -14.21 -16.61 -17.78
CA SER A 34 -15.55 -16.31 -17.24
C SER A 34 -15.64 -14.86 -16.74
N ALA A 35 -15.03 -13.94 -17.50
CA ALA A 35 -14.74 -12.58 -17.08
C ALA A 35 -15.58 -11.55 -17.86
N PRO A 36 -16.88 -11.38 -17.54
CA PRO A 36 -17.63 -10.27 -18.10
C PRO A 36 -16.90 -8.98 -17.72
N ASN A 37 -16.61 -8.13 -18.71
CA ASN A 37 -15.85 -6.89 -18.55
C ASN A 37 -14.35 -7.01 -18.24
N GLY A 38 -13.74 -8.18 -18.43
CA GLY A 38 -12.32 -8.37 -18.13
C GLY A 38 -11.99 -8.27 -16.64
N LEU A 39 -13.00 -8.45 -15.76
CA LEU A 39 -12.83 -8.39 -14.31
C LEU A 39 -11.89 -9.49 -13.79
N CYS A 40 -12.02 -10.71 -14.31
CA CYS A 40 -11.10 -11.80 -13.95
C CYS A 40 -9.66 -11.47 -14.40
N SER A 41 -9.48 -10.95 -15.62
CA SER A 41 -8.16 -10.53 -16.11
C SER A 41 -7.58 -9.37 -15.31
N SER A 42 -8.38 -8.41 -14.84
CA SER A 42 -7.87 -7.33 -13.98
C SER A 42 -7.53 -7.83 -12.57
N ILE A 43 -8.28 -8.80 -12.03
CA ILE A 43 -7.98 -9.44 -10.75
C ILE A 43 -6.70 -10.27 -10.83
N THR A 44 -6.55 -11.11 -11.86
CA THR A 44 -5.35 -11.93 -12.07
C THR A 44 -4.15 -11.05 -12.38
N GLU A 45 -4.31 -10.01 -13.21
CA GLU A 45 -3.24 -9.05 -13.50
C GLU A 45 -2.85 -8.25 -12.25
N SER A 46 -3.82 -7.85 -11.41
CA SER A 46 -3.52 -7.17 -10.14
C SER A 46 -2.73 -8.06 -9.18
N LYS A 47 -3.08 -9.35 -9.09
CA LYS A 47 -2.30 -10.32 -8.30
C LYS A 47 -0.93 -10.58 -8.93
N HIS A 48 -0.86 -10.70 -10.25
CA HIS A 48 0.38 -10.88 -11.00
C HIS A 48 1.32 -9.67 -10.86
N ILE A 49 0.80 -8.45 -10.79
CA ILE A 49 1.60 -7.26 -10.48
C ILE A 49 2.30 -7.42 -9.14
N LYS A 50 1.56 -7.79 -8.09
CA LYS A 50 2.10 -7.92 -6.73
C LYS A 50 3.04 -9.11 -6.56
N ALA A 51 2.70 -10.26 -7.15
CA ALA A 51 3.46 -11.50 -6.97
C ALA A 51 4.62 -11.67 -7.97
N VAL A 52 4.57 -10.97 -9.11
CA VAL A 52 5.52 -11.18 -10.21
C VAL A 52 6.14 -9.87 -10.70
N LYS A 53 5.37 -8.91 -11.22
CA LYS A 53 5.97 -7.72 -11.86
C LYS A 53 6.78 -6.88 -10.89
N TRP A 54 6.21 -6.57 -9.71
CA TRP A 54 6.89 -5.76 -8.71
C TRP A 54 8.12 -6.49 -8.12
N PRO A 55 8.03 -7.77 -7.69
CA PRO A 55 9.20 -8.51 -7.22
C PRO A 55 10.30 -8.61 -8.28
N TYR A 56 9.94 -8.86 -9.55
CA TYR A 56 10.90 -8.93 -10.65
C TYR A 56 11.69 -7.64 -10.82
N GLN A 57 11.03 -6.48 -10.72
CA GLN A 57 11.68 -5.17 -10.78
C GLN A 57 12.69 -4.95 -9.65
N CYS A 58 12.48 -5.59 -8.50
CA CYS A 58 13.37 -5.51 -7.34
C CYS A 58 14.53 -6.54 -7.35
N THR A 59 14.58 -7.45 -8.33
CA THR A 59 15.66 -8.45 -8.43
C THR A 59 16.86 -7.93 -9.21
N ASN A 60 18.01 -8.57 -9.01
CA ASN A 60 19.20 -8.35 -9.86
C ASN A 60 19.14 -9.08 -11.22
N ARG A 61 17.99 -9.70 -11.56
CA ARG A 61 17.72 -10.49 -12.78
C ARG A 61 18.52 -11.78 -12.96
N PHE A 62 19.49 -12.09 -12.08
CA PHE A 62 20.20 -13.36 -12.08
C PHE A 62 19.43 -14.39 -11.22
N GLN A 63 18.98 -15.49 -11.83
CA GLN A 63 18.13 -16.48 -11.13
C GLN A 63 16.92 -15.83 -10.44
N ALA A 64 16.26 -14.91 -11.14
CA ALA A 64 15.23 -14.02 -10.58
C ALA A 64 14.07 -14.77 -9.90
N LEU A 65 13.68 -15.95 -10.40
CA LEU A 65 12.55 -16.70 -9.86
C LEU A 65 12.73 -17.06 -8.38
N GLY A 66 13.92 -17.53 -7.98
CA GLY A 66 14.21 -17.84 -6.58
C GLY A 66 14.16 -16.60 -5.69
N GLN A 67 14.68 -15.47 -6.19
CA GLN A 67 14.63 -14.19 -5.48
C GLN A 67 13.19 -13.69 -5.31
N MET A 68 12.37 -13.78 -6.37
CA MET A 68 10.97 -13.40 -6.34
C MET A 68 10.17 -14.23 -5.32
N LEU A 69 10.42 -15.53 -5.23
CA LEU A 69 9.82 -16.40 -4.22
C LEU A 69 10.19 -15.96 -2.79
N VAL A 70 11.47 -15.65 -2.55
CA VAL A 70 11.93 -15.15 -1.24
C VAL A 70 11.31 -13.79 -0.91
N ILE A 71 11.19 -12.89 -1.87
CA ILE A 71 10.55 -11.58 -1.70
C ILE A 71 9.07 -11.76 -1.33
N ASN A 72 8.32 -12.56 -2.08
CA ASN A 72 6.92 -12.84 -1.79
C ASN A 72 6.74 -13.44 -0.40
N GLN A 73 7.57 -14.43 -0.05
CA GLN A 73 7.54 -15.03 1.29
C GLN A 73 7.80 -14.01 2.41
N ARG A 74 8.72 -13.07 2.21
CA ARG A 74 9.01 -12.00 3.18
C ARG A 74 7.84 -11.03 3.30
N LEU A 75 7.21 -10.65 2.19
CA LEU A 75 6.03 -9.79 2.19
C LEU A 75 4.85 -10.45 2.91
N ASP A 76 4.62 -11.74 2.69
CA ASP A 76 3.56 -12.50 3.36
C ASP A 76 3.80 -12.58 4.88
N LYS A 77 5.04 -12.86 5.29
CA LYS A 77 5.42 -12.85 6.71
C LYS A 77 5.28 -11.47 7.34
N PHE A 78 5.66 -10.41 6.61
CA PHE A 78 5.53 -9.03 7.07
C PHE A 78 4.05 -8.65 7.25
N ALA A 79 3.18 -9.01 6.30
CA ALA A 79 1.75 -8.79 6.40
C ALA A 79 1.13 -9.54 7.60
N ALA A 80 1.53 -10.79 7.83
CA ALA A 80 1.08 -11.57 8.99
C ALA A 80 1.53 -10.94 10.32
N ALA A 81 2.80 -10.54 10.41
CA ALA A 81 3.33 -9.86 11.61
C ALA A 81 2.64 -8.51 11.86
N HIS A 82 2.38 -7.73 10.80
CA HIS A 82 1.65 -6.47 10.92
C HIS A 82 0.23 -6.68 11.48
N ALA A 83 -0.50 -7.67 10.96
CA ALA A 83 -1.83 -8.01 11.45
C ALA A 83 -1.80 -8.47 12.92
N ASP A 84 -0.77 -9.22 13.33
CA ASP A 84 -0.61 -9.65 14.72
C ASP A 84 -0.32 -8.46 15.65
N PHE A 85 0.59 -7.55 15.27
CA PHE A 85 0.88 -6.34 16.04
C PHE A 85 -0.32 -5.38 16.13
N GLU A 86 -1.10 -5.27 15.07
CA GLU A 86 -2.33 -4.48 15.06
C GLU A 86 -3.37 -5.07 16.03
N LYS A 87 -3.56 -6.39 16.01
CA LYS A 87 -4.45 -7.10 16.94
C LYS A 87 -4.05 -6.90 18.40
N HIS A 88 -2.75 -6.86 18.70
CA HIS A 88 -2.23 -6.59 20.04
C HIS A 88 -2.21 -5.10 20.40
N GLY A 89 -2.65 -4.21 19.51
CA GLY A 89 -2.66 -2.76 19.73
C GLY A 89 -1.27 -2.12 19.76
N MET A 90 -0.24 -2.83 19.33
CA MET A 90 1.16 -2.37 19.35
C MET A 90 1.44 -1.30 18.29
N LEU A 91 0.57 -1.19 17.28
CA LEU A 91 0.64 -0.18 16.22
C LEU A 91 -0.27 1.04 16.47
N ARG A 92 -0.83 1.18 17.68
CA ARG A 92 -1.68 2.33 18.04
C ARG A 92 -0.84 3.50 18.54
N GLY A 93 -1.01 4.65 17.90
CA GLY A 93 -0.31 5.89 18.22
C GLY A 93 0.90 6.15 17.34
N THR A 94 1.48 7.34 17.46
CA THR A 94 2.70 7.73 16.75
C THR A 94 3.87 7.84 17.72
N CYS A 95 5.11 7.81 17.20
CA CYS A 95 6.30 8.10 18.01
C CYS A 95 6.14 9.44 18.75
N LEU A 96 5.53 10.44 18.10
CA LEU A 96 5.26 11.74 18.70
C LEU A 96 4.29 11.66 19.89
N SER A 97 3.18 10.92 19.77
CA SER A 97 2.26 10.76 20.90
C SER A 97 2.91 10.04 22.09
N HIS A 98 3.77 9.06 21.83
CA HIS A 98 4.51 8.37 22.88
C HIS A 98 5.51 9.30 23.59
N VAL A 99 6.24 10.12 22.84
CA VAL A 99 7.16 11.13 23.38
C VAL A 99 6.41 12.16 24.22
N LEU A 100 5.28 12.69 23.74
CA LEU A 100 4.46 13.66 24.48
C LEU A 100 3.94 13.09 25.80
N VAL A 101 3.45 11.85 25.81
CA VAL A 101 3.01 11.16 27.04
C VAL A 101 4.18 10.98 28.01
N THR A 102 5.34 10.57 27.51
CA THR A 102 6.54 10.34 28.33
C THR A 102 7.04 11.65 28.96
N LEU A 103 7.08 12.74 28.18
CA LEU A 103 7.47 14.06 28.66
C LEU A 103 6.47 14.61 29.67
N GLY A 104 5.16 14.54 29.39
CA GLY A 104 4.11 14.96 30.33
C GLY A 104 4.17 14.23 31.68
N ALA A 105 4.39 12.91 31.65
CA ALA A 105 4.54 12.09 32.86
C ALA A 105 5.80 12.47 33.67
N SER A 106 6.89 12.84 33.01
CA SER A 106 8.12 13.26 33.68
C SER A 106 7.99 14.62 34.37
N ILE A 107 7.21 15.54 33.82
CA ILE A 107 6.92 16.86 34.42
C ILE A 107 6.08 16.70 35.70
N LEU A 108 5.03 15.86 35.66
CA LEU A 108 4.19 15.59 36.83
C LEU A 108 4.95 14.90 37.97
N ARG A 109 5.88 13.99 37.65
CA ARG A 109 6.76 13.35 38.65
C ARG A 109 7.73 14.34 39.30
N ARG A 110 8.31 15.28 38.54
CA ARG A 110 9.15 16.35 39.13
C ARG A 110 8.35 17.26 40.05
N CYS A 111 7.12 17.63 39.66
CA CYS A 111 6.26 18.49 40.46
C CYS A 111 5.90 17.84 41.81
N SER A 112 5.63 16.53 41.82
CA SER A 112 5.35 15.76 43.04
C SER A 112 6.57 15.61 43.97
N GLN A 113 7.78 15.42 43.42
CA GLN A 113 9.01 15.38 44.21
C GLN A 113 9.36 16.74 44.82
N HIS A 114 9.09 17.84 44.11
CA HIS A 114 9.31 19.19 44.61
C HIS A 114 8.37 19.54 45.77
N GLN A 115 7.10 19.07 45.74
CA GLN A 115 6.14 19.25 46.84
C GLN A 115 6.46 18.39 48.08
N LEU A 116 7.09 17.22 47.92
CA LEU A 116 7.53 16.40 49.05
C LEU A 116 8.75 17.02 49.75
N TYR A 117 9.70 17.59 49.01
CA TYR A 117 10.88 18.26 49.56
C TYR A 117 10.52 19.54 50.36
N SER A 118 9.51 20.30 49.91
CA SER A 118 9.02 21.48 50.64
C SER A 118 8.17 21.16 51.89
N ARG A 119 7.71 19.91 52.06
CA ARG A 119 6.96 19.46 53.25
C ARG A 119 7.85 18.89 54.37
N THR A 120 9.11 18.57 54.08
CA THR A 120 10.09 18.06 55.05
C THR A 120 10.97 19.15 55.68
N ILE A 121 10.79 20.42 55.31
CA ILE A 121 11.63 21.56 55.75
C ILE A 121 10.88 22.49 56.74
N TYR A 122 9.70 22.08 57.23
CA TYR A 122 9.03 22.73 58.36
C TYR A 122 8.94 21.79 59.56
#